data_AF-A0A497P412-F1
#
_entry.id   AF-A0A497P412-F1
#
_cell.length_a   1.000
_cell.length_b   1.000
_cell.length_c   1.000
_cell.angle_alpha   90.00
_cell.angle_beta   90.00
_cell.angle_gamma   90.00
#
_symmetry.space_group_name_H-M   'P 1'
#
loop_
_entity.id
_entity.type
_entity.pdbx_description
1 polymer ?
#
loop_
_entity_poly.entity_id
_entity_poly.type
_entity_poly.pdbx_seq_one_letter_code
_entity_poly.pdbx_strand_id
1 'polypeptide(L)'
;MSKESRDERKREMYIERRREASSFKDRKTGKKQRTDRKKSTPKRTMAKKTVESSSSRDEFSDKLASMKTELSSLSFRTRNINSRRNQLDEDIKGISTRINSIRSNRYHSQRSLETMSEKLHETWNTVSPSIESYGLEQVNLNLQRQSDFEADINRSKSLTDLDRFAYQITGLNRDVVNVEKSIQGRIEEFQNQYQLINNELKTAEETVSFLANTSINWKKSEHPVLAVKTHDLTNDIHGILTLTNLRILFEEVKEVVIRKNFLFATEKKTTREVILDQPIGAIDEIEKGRVGFFKGAGLFFKFKTQTGLDELKVDTSSNDDDTIIRFYNYIITGEAEKELDPIQDTITQNAPVECPHCSAPYSEEILKGQTSVKCIYCGTVIKI
;
A
#
# COMPACT_ATOMS: atom_id res chain seq x y z
N MET A 1 -5.18 18.02 -29.88
CA MET A 1 -5.57 18.11 -28.45
C MET A 1 -4.36 17.78 -27.58
N SER A 2 -3.84 18.77 -26.85
CA SER A 2 -2.74 18.60 -25.90
C SER A 2 -3.17 17.70 -24.74
N LYS A 3 -2.21 17.14 -23.99
CA LYS A 3 -2.49 16.33 -22.78
C LYS A 3 -3.34 17.12 -21.78
N GLU A 4 -3.00 18.39 -21.62
CA GLU A 4 -3.72 19.38 -20.81
C GLU A 4 -5.19 19.53 -21.25
N SER A 5 -5.46 19.63 -22.55
CA SER A 5 -6.84 19.71 -23.06
C SER A 5 -7.66 18.41 -22.89
N ARG A 6 -7.00 17.26 -22.69
CA ARG A 6 -7.68 15.99 -22.40
C ARG A 6 -7.99 15.85 -20.92
N ASP A 7 -7.10 16.34 -20.06
CA ASP A 7 -7.25 16.30 -18.62
C ASP A 7 -8.29 17.33 -18.14
N GLU A 8 -8.33 18.51 -18.75
CA GLU A 8 -9.40 19.52 -18.54
C GLU A 8 -10.78 18.94 -18.89
N ARG A 9 -10.90 18.29 -20.05
CA ARG A 9 -12.16 17.68 -20.49
C ARG A 9 -12.62 16.51 -19.60
N LYS A 10 -11.68 15.77 -19.02
CA LYS A 10 -11.98 14.72 -18.02
C LYS A 10 -12.45 15.33 -16.70
N ARG A 11 -11.86 16.45 -16.27
CA ARG A 11 -12.32 17.20 -15.09
C ARG A 11 -13.72 17.75 -15.28
N GLU A 12 -14.01 18.36 -16.42
CA GLU A 12 -15.36 18.87 -16.73
C GLU A 12 -16.42 17.76 -16.72
N MET A 13 -16.15 16.62 -17.37
CA MET A 13 -17.05 15.45 -17.35
C MET A 13 -17.32 14.93 -15.92
N TYR A 14 -16.30 14.96 -15.05
CA TYR A 14 -16.46 14.51 -13.66
C TYR A 14 -17.33 15.48 -12.85
N ILE A 15 -17.17 16.80 -13.06
CA ILE A 15 -17.97 17.84 -12.42
C ILE A 15 -19.44 17.74 -12.86
N GLU A 16 -19.68 17.48 -14.14
CA GLU A 16 -21.04 17.38 -14.71
C GLU A 16 -21.80 16.15 -14.17
N ARG A 17 -21.14 14.98 -14.12
CA ARG A 17 -21.70 13.77 -13.47
C ARG A 17 -22.08 13.99 -12.01
N ARG A 18 -21.30 14.80 -11.29
CA ARG A 18 -21.56 15.10 -9.88
C ARG A 18 -22.76 16.04 -9.70
N ARG A 19 -22.98 16.97 -10.63
CA ARG A 19 -24.17 17.85 -10.66
C ARG A 19 -25.44 17.07 -10.97
N GLU A 20 -25.37 16.12 -11.90
CA GLU A 20 -26.51 15.23 -12.22
C GLU A 20 -26.89 14.36 -11.02
N ALA A 21 -25.91 13.78 -10.32
CA ALA A 21 -26.12 12.95 -9.15
C ALA A 21 -26.74 13.71 -7.95
N SER A 22 -26.46 15.01 -7.79
CA SER A 22 -27.08 15.83 -6.75
C SER A 22 -28.56 16.16 -7.02
N SER A 23 -28.98 16.23 -8.28
CA SER A 23 -30.37 16.59 -8.63
C SER A 23 -31.41 15.51 -8.31
N PHE A 24 -30.97 14.27 -8.04
CA PHE A 24 -31.86 13.14 -7.80
C PHE A 24 -32.33 13.00 -6.34
N LYS A 25 -31.70 13.71 -5.39
CA LYS A 25 -32.01 13.59 -3.96
C LYS A 25 -33.14 14.50 -3.45
N ASP A 26 -33.56 15.51 -4.21
CA ASP A 26 -34.55 16.50 -3.74
C ASP A 26 -36.01 16.21 -4.15
N ARG A 27 -36.31 15.07 -4.79
CA ARG A 27 -37.65 14.82 -5.38
C ARG A 27 -38.58 13.88 -4.61
N LYS A 28 -38.31 13.54 -3.34
CA LYS A 28 -39.16 12.63 -2.55
C LYS A 28 -39.63 13.20 -1.19
N THR A 29 -40.26 14.37 -1.18
CA THR A 29 -41.18 14.73 -0.08
C THR A 29 -42.26 15.69 -0.59
N GLY A 30 -43.44 15.16 -0.90
CA GLY A 30 -44.60 15.95 -1.35
C GLY A 30 -45.91 15.32 -0.92
N LYS A 31 -46.43 15.82 0.22
CA LYS A 31 -47.75 15.57 0.82
C LYS A 31 -48.89 15.55 -0.21
N LYS A 32 -49.93 14.73 0.05
CA LYS A 32 -51.31 15.08 -0.32
C LYS A 32 -52.30 14.72 0.78
N GLN A 33 -52.98 15.77 1.27
CA GLN A 33 -54.19 15.75 2.09
C GLN A 33 -55.44 15.86 1.19
N ARG A 34 -56.54 15.37 1.75
CA ARG A 34 -57.94 15.31 1.26
C ARG A 34 -58.53 16.62 0.71
N THR A 35 -59.55 16.50 -0.16
CA THR A 35 -60.87 17.16 -0.05
C THR A 35 -61.96 16.44 -0.87
N ASP A 36 -63.21 16.70 -0.49
CA ASP A 36 -64.48 15.97 -0.70
C ASP A 36 -65.30 16.25 -1.98
N ARG A 37 -66.28 15.33 -2.23
CA ARG A 37 -67.63 15.48 -2.89
C ARG A 37 -67.65 15.75 -4.42
N LYS A 38 -68.54 15.17 -5.27
CA LYS A 38 -69.95 14.75 -5.14
C LYS A 38 -70.43 13.93 -6.39
N LYS A 39 -71.34 12.95 -6.17
CA LYS A 39 -72.46 12.37 -7.00
C LYS A 39 -72.42 12.38 -8.55
N SER A 40 -72.58 11.19 -9.16
CA SER A 40 -73.76 10.81 -9.98
C SER A 40 -73.72 9.34 -10.45
N THR A 41 -74.88 8.68 -10.42
CA THR A 41 -75.22 7.35 -11.00
C THR A 41 -75.87 7.57 -12.39
N PRO A 42 -75.88 6.62 -13.36
CA PRO A 42 -76.54 5.31 -13.17
C PRO A 42 -75.92 4.07 -13.86
N LYS A 43 -76.31 2.92 -13.28
CA LYS A 43 -76.38 1.54 -13.79
C LYS A 43 -75.85 1.28 -15.22
N ARG A 44 -74.84 0.40 -15.31
CA ARG A 44 -74.81 -0.64 -16.34
C ARG A 44 -74.09 -1.90 -15.84
N THR A 45 -74.71 -3.01 -16.17
CA THR A 45 -74.46 -4.40 -15.78
C THR A 45 -73.17 -4.98 -16.38
N MET A 46 -72.69 -6.04 -15.72
CA MET A 46 -71.74 -7.09 -16.17
C MET A 46 -70.28 -7.01 -15.67
N ALA A 47 -69.84 -8.16 -15.14
CA ALA A 47 -68.47 -8.62 -14.91
C ALA A 47 -67.65 -7.98 -13.77
N LYS A 48 -68.01 -8.29 -12.52
CA LYS A 48 -67.12 -8.14 -11.36
C LYS A 48 -66.71 -9.52 -10.84
N LYS A 49 -65.71 -10.17 -11.47
CA LYS A 49 -64.98 -11.31 -10.87
C LYS A 49 -63.69 -11.70 -11.63
N THR A 50 -62.74 -10.77 -11.83
CA THR A 50 -61.43 -11.17 -12.40
C THR A 50 -60.22 -10.26 -12.08
N VAL A 51 -60.36 -9.16 -11.34
CA VAL A 51 -59.25 -8.21 -11.14
C VAL A 51 -58.44 -8.49 -9.86
N GLU A 52 -59.08 -8.88 -8.75
CA GLU A 52 -58.38 -9.18 -7.48
C GLU A 52 -57.45 -10.41 -7.54
N SER A 53 -57.73 -11.40 -8.40
CA SER A 53 -56.88 -12.60 -8.51
C SER A 53 -55.61 -12.40 -9.34
N SER A 54 -55.54 -11.34 -10.16
CA SER A 54 -54.33 -11.03 -10.96
C SER A 54 -53.25 -10.40 -10.08
N SER A 55 -53.60 -9.37 -9.31
CA SER A 55 -52.70 -8.68 -8.38
C SER A 55 -52.02 -9.61 -7.37
N SER A 56 -52.74 -10.58 -6.82
CA SER A 56 -52.17 -11.51 -5.81
C SER A 56 -51.24 -12.57 -6.43
N ARG A 57 -51.47 -12.95 -7.70
CA ARG A 57 -50.58 -13.86 -8.43
C ARG A 57 -49.29 -13.16 -8.84
N ASP A 58 -49.39 -11.91 -9.29
CA ASP A 58 -48.24 -11.09 -9.64
C ASP A 58 -47.37 -10.83 -8.40
N GLU A 59 -47.99 -10.45 -7.27
CA GLU A 59 -47.29 -10.26 -5.99
C GLU A 59 -46.59 -11.53 -5.49
N PHE A 60 -47.22 -12.69 -5.63
CA PHE A 60 -46.59 -13.97 -5.28
C PHE A 60 -45.38 -14.28 -6.16
N SER A 61 -45.52 -14.09 -7.48
CA SER A 61 -44.44 -14.32 -8.45
C SER A 61 -43.23 -13.41 -8.18
N ASP A 62 -43.49 -12.13 -7.95
CA ASP A 62 -42.45 -11.14 -7.69
C ASP A 62 -41.70 -11.45 -6.39
N LYS A 63 -42.43 -11.80 -5.33
CA LYS A 63 -41.83 -12.17 -4.04
C LYS A 63 -41.01 -13.44 -4.14
N LEU A 64 -41.52 -14.46 -4.86
CA LEU A 64 -40.79 -15.69 -5.14
C LEU A 64 -39.49 -15.42 -5.88
N ALA A 65 -39.51 -14.56 -6.91
CA ALA A 65 -38.32 -14.18 -7.67
C ALA A 65 -37.29 -13.41 -6.82
N SER A 66 -37.75 -12.49 -5.97
CA SER A 66 -36.90 -11.76 -5.02
C SER A 66 -36.19 -12.72 -4.07
N MET A 67 -36.94 -13.65 -3.45
CA MET A 67 -36.37 -14.62 -2.51
C MET A 67 -35.35 -15.55 -3.15
N LYS A 68 -35.61 -16.02 -4.39
CA LYS A 68 -34.62 -16.82 -5.15
C LYS A 68 -33.32 -16.04 -5.40
N THR A 69 -33.44 -14.75 -5.69
CA THR A 69 -32.29 -13.87 -5.89
C THR A 69 -31.51 -13.67 -4.59
N GLU A 70 -32.20 -13.41 -3.49
CA GLU A 70 -31.59 -13.30 -2.15
C GLU A 70 -30.86 -14.57 -1.74
N LEU A 71 -31.49 -15.73 -1.94
CA LEU A 71 -30.91 -17.03 -1.61
C LEU A 71 -29.67 -17.33 -2.47
N SER A 72 -29.71 -16.98 -3.76
CA SER A 72 -28.56 -17.12 -4.66
C SER A 72 -27.37 -16.24 -4.22
N SER A 73 -27.64 -14.98 -3.87
CA SER A 73 -26.64 -14.05 -3.33
C SER A 73 -26.03 -14.57 -2.03
N LEU A 74 -26.87 -15.09 -1.13
CA LEU A 74 -26.44 -15.69 0.13
C LEU A 74 -25.60 -16.95 -0.09
N SER A 75 -25.96 -17.76 -1.08
CA SER A 75 -25.20 -18.95 -1.48
C SER A 75 -23.82 -18.59 -2.01
N PHE A 76 -23.73 -17.55 -2.84
CA PHE A 76 -22.44 -17.03 -3.29
C PHE A 76 -21.59 -16.54 -2.12
N ARG A 77 -22.16 -15.73 -1.20
CA ARG A 77 -21.43 -15.27 0.00
C ARG A 77 -20.97 -16.42 0.88
N THR A 78 -21.84 -17.41 1.11
CA THR A 78 -21.54 -18.60 1.91
C THR A 78 -20.33 -19.34 1.34
N ARG A 79 -20.31 -19.62 0.03
CA ARG A 79 -19.15 -20.28 -0.62
C ARG A 79 -17.86 -19.48 -0.50
N ASN A 80 -17.95 -18.16 -0.37
CA ASN A 80 -16.81 -17.26 -0.27
C ASN A 80 -16.39 -16.89 1.16
N ILE A 81 -17.00 -17.50 2.19
CA ILE A 81 -16.66 -17.26 3.60
C ILE A 81 -15.15 -17.38 3.87
N ASN A 82 -14.49 -18.37 3.24
CA ASN A 82 -13.06 -18.64 3.42
C ASN A 82 -12.14 -17.81 2.49
N SER A 83 -12.68 -17.00 1.58
CA SER A 83 -11.88 -16.27 0.57
C SER A 83 -10.79 -15.39 1.18
N ARG A 84 -11.11 -14.64 2.24
CA ARG A 84 -10.14 -13.77 2.94
C ARG A 84 -9.04 -14.54 3.64
N ARG A 85 -9.37 -15.68 4.26
CA ARG A 85 -8.39 -16.59 4.86
C ARG A 85 -7.45 -17.13 3.78
N ASN A 86 -8.00 -17.57 2.65
CA ASN A 86 -7.22 -18.14 1.56
C ASN A 86 -6.29 -17.11 0.93
N GLN A 87 -6.76 -15.87 0.73
CA GLN A 87 -5.88 -14.78 0.28
C GLN A 87 -4.73 -14.56 1.27
N LEU A 88 -5.02 -14.51 2.57
CA LEU A 88 -3.97 -14.33 3.59
C LEU A 88 -2.97 -15.51 3.61
N ASP A 89 -3.44 -16.73 3.39
CA ASP A 89 -2.58 -17.92 3.29
C ASP A 89 -1.62 -17.83 2.10
N GLU A 90 -2.11 -17.42 0.93
CA GLU A 90 -1.31 -17.18 -0.27
C GLU A 90 -0.31 -16.04 -0.07
N ASP A 91 -0.77 -14.93 0.51
CA ASP A 91 0.02 -13.75 0.82
C ASP A 91 1.20 -14.09 1.76
N ILE A 92 0.92 -14.81 2.85
CA ILE A 92 1.94 -15.26 3.80
C ILE A 92 2.97 -16.18 3.12
N LYS A 93 2.52 -17.16 2.31
CA LYS A 93 3.39 -18.04 1.50
C LYS A 93 4.26 -17.28 0.49
N GLY A 94 3.79 -16.14 0.01
CA GLY A 94 4.53 -15.27 -0.91
C GLY A 94 5.72 -14.55 -0.28
N ILE A 95 5.71 -14.30 1.04
CA ILE A 95 6.74 -13.48 1.72
C ILE A 95 8.14 -14.03 1.49
N SER A 96 8.37 -15.32 1.76
CA SER A 96 9.69 -15.94 1.67
C SER A 96 10.31 -15.80 0.27
N THR A 97 9.49 -15.91 -0.78
CA THR A 97 9.94 -15.73 -2.17
C THR A 97 10.39 -14.29 -2.43
N ARG A 98 9.65 -13.31 -1.91
CA ARG A 98 9.97 -11.88 -2.04
C ARG A 98 11.26 -11.52 -1.28
N ILE A 99 11.43 -12.04 -0.07
CA ILE A 99 12.68 -11.91 0.70
C ILE A 99 13.86 -12.46 -0.11
N ASN A 100 13.75 -13.70 -0.61
CA ASN A 100 14.80 -14.31 -1.42
C ASN A 100 15.14 -13.48 -2.67
N SER A 101 14.14 -12.87 -3.32
CA SER A 101 14.33 -11.99 -4.46
C SER A 101 15.19 -10.77 -4.11
N ILE A 102 14.87 -10.03 -3.03
CA ILE A 102 15.66 -8.86 -2.63
C ILE A 102 17.08 -9.25 -2.18
N ARG A 103 17.27 -10.41 -1.51
CA ARG A 103 18.60 -10.91 -1.13
C ARG A 103 19.45 -11.29 -2.34
N SER A 104 18.86 -11.90 -3.37
CA SER A 104 19.58 -12.23 -4.61
C SER A 104 20.12 -10.99 -5.33
N ASN A 105 19.48 -9.83 -5.10
CA ASN A 105 19.89 -8.53 -5.60
C ASN A 105 20.83 -7.77 -4.63
N ARG A 106 21.44 -8.48 -3.67
CA ARG A 106 22.43 -7.94 -2.70
C ARG A 106 21.87 -6.84 -1.78
N TYR A 107 20.57 -6.86 -1.50
CA TYR A 107 19.99 -6.02 -0.45
C TYR A 107 20.22 -6.69 0.92
N HIS A 108 21.10 -6.12 1.73
CA HIS A 108 21.54 -6.73 3.00
C HIS A 108 20.81 -6.19 4.24
N SER A 109 20.18 -5.02 4.13
CA SER A 109 19.46 -4.39 5.24
C SER A 109 18.13 -5.07 5.55
N GLN A 110 17.61 -4.81 6.74
CA GLN A 110 16.35 -5.35 7.24
C GLN A 110 16.33 -6.88 7.32
N ARG A 111 17.39 -7.50 7.87
CA ARG A 111 17.46 -8.94 8.16
C ARG A 111 16.41 -9.43 9.17
N SER A 112 15.74 -8.50 9.86
CA SER A 112 14.60 -8.82 10.72
C SER A 112 13.38 -9.33 9.93
N LEU A 113 13.31 -9.09 8.62
CA LEU A 113 12.22 -9.58 7.75
C LEU A 113 12.15 -11.11 7.73
N GLU A 114 13.30 -11.79 7.71
CA GLU A 114 13.40 -13.25 7.79
C GLU A 114 12.77 -13.76 9.08
N THR A 115 13.23 -13.26 10.23
CA THR A 115 12.72 -13.66 11.54
C THR A 115 11.23 -13.36 11.71
N MET A 116 10.77 -12.19 11.24
CA MET A 116 9.36 -11.82 11.27
C MET A 116 8.50 -12.74 10.37
N SER A 117 9.00 -13.05 9.17
CA SER A 117 8.34 -13.96 8.23
C SER A 117 8.25 -15.38 8.77
N GLU A 118 9.34 -15.90 9.34
CA GLU A 118 9.39 -17.23 9.94
C GLU A 118 8.39 -17.35 11.09
N LYS A 119 8.38 -16.37 12.00
CA LYS A 119 7.43 -16.32 13.12
C LYS A 119 5.98 -16.23 12.64
N LEU A 120 5.68 -15.39 11.65
CA LEU A 120 4.35 -15.29 11.06
C LEU A 120 3.93 -16.62 10.43
N HIS A 121 4.83 -17.27 9.68
CA HIS A 121 4.59 -18.58 9.09
C HIS A 121 4.28 -19.66 10.13
N GLU A 122 5.10 -19.76 11.16
CA GLU A 122 4.95 -20.77 12.22
C GLU A 122 3.61 -20.61 12.95
N THR A 123 3.31 -19.39 13.38
CA THR A 123 2.06 -19.08 14.09
C THR A 123 0.83 -19.26 13.20
N TRP A 124 0.90 -18.82 11.94
CA TRP A 124 -0.18 -19.01 10.97
C TRP A 124 -0.43 -20.50 10.69
N ASN A 125 0.61 -21.29 10.43
CA ASN A 125 0.48 -22.73 10.14
C ASN A 125 -0.12 -23.50 11.32
N THR A 126 0.08 -23.02 12.54
CA THR A 126 -0.51 -23.61 13.75
C THR A 126 -2.01 -23.31 13.85
N VAL A 127 -2.44 -22.08 13.56
CA VAL A 127 -3.83 -21.63 13.80
C VAL A 127 -4.74 -21.83 12.58
N SER A 128 -4.21 -21.63 11.38
CA SER A 128 -4.95 -21.61 10.11
C SER A 128 -5.80 -22.86 9.84
N PRO A 129 -5.35 -24.11 10.12
CA PRO A 129 -6.18 -25.30 9.92
C PRO A 129 -7.47 -25.31 10.76
N SER A 130 -7.42 -24.75 11.97
CA SER A 130 -8.60 -24.66 12.84
C SER A 130 -9.63 -23.65 12.33
N ILE A 131 -9.16 -22.52 11.79
CA ILE A 131 -10.01 -21.50 11.17
C ILE A 131 -10.66 -22.07 9.90
N GLU A 132 -9.89 -22.78 9.08
CA GLU A 132 -10.39 -23.45 7.88
C GLU A 132 -11.45 -24.51 8.22
N SER A 133 -11.18 -25.36 9.21
CA SER A 133 -12.13 -26.39 9.64
C SER A 133 -13.46 -25.78 10.12
N TYR A 134 -13.38 -24.74 10.96
CA TYR A 134 -14.57 -23.98 11.38
C TYR A 134 -15.31 -23.37 10.18
N GLY A 135 -14.58 -22.73 9.27
CA GLY A 135 -15.18 -22.13 8.07
C GLY A 135 -15.89 -23.16 7.20
N LEU A 136 -15.24 -24.29 6.91
CA LEU A 136 -15.82 -25.39 6.11
C LEU A 136 -17.07 -25.98 6.76
N GLU A 137 -17.05 -26.22 8.07
CA GLU A 137 -18.22 -26.69 8.81
C GLU A 137 -19.39 -25.71 8.67
N GLN A 138 -19.14 -24.42 8.87
CA GLN A 138 -20.16 -23.39 8.73
C GLN A 138 -20.68 -23.24 7.30
N VAL A 139 -19.81 -23.36 6.29
CA VAL A 139 -20.20 -23.35 4.89
C VAL A 139 -21.16 -24.51 4.60
N ASN A 140 -20.81 -25.73 5.02
CA ASN A 140 -21.64 -26.91 4.80
C ASN A 140 -23.01 -26.80 5.48
N LEU A 141 -23.03 -26.39 6.75
CA LEU A 141 -24.27 -26.19 7.51
C LEU A 141 -25.18 -25.15 6.86
N ASN A 142 -24.63 -24.00 6.45
CA ASN A 142 -25.42 -22.93 5.83
C ASN A 142 -25.90 -23.31 4.42
N LEU A 143 -25.08 -23.99 3.62
CA LEU A 143 -25.50 -24.47 2.29
C LEU A 143 -26.60 -25.54 2.37
N GLN A 144 -26.54 -26.43 3.36
CA GLN A 144 -27.60 -27.41 3.59
C GLN A 144 -28.93 -26.71 3.91
N ARG A 145 -28.93 -25.77 4.86
CA ARG A 145 -30.12 -24.97 5.20
C ARG A 145 -30.67 -24.20 3.99
N GLN A 146 -29.80 -23.69 3.13
CA GLN A 146 -30.22 -23.00 1.90
C GLN A 146 -30.93 -23.94 0.94
N SER A 147 -30.38 -25.14 0.72
CA SER A 147 -30.99 -26.16 -0.12
C SER A 147 -32.38 -26.55 0.38
N ASP A 148 -32.54 -26.70 1.70
CA ASP A 148 -33.83 -27.01 2.33
C ASP A 148 -34.84 -25.88 2.10
N PHE A 149 -34.42 -24.62 2.31
CA PHE A 149 -35.28 -23.46 2.03
C PHE A 149 -35.64 -23.31 0.56
N GLU A 150 -34.71 -23.59 -0.36
CA GLU A 150 -34.99 -23.56 -1.79
C GLU A 150 -36.07 -24.57 -2.17
N ALA A 151 -36.00 -25.79 -1.63
CA ALA A 151 -37.00 -26.82 -1.84
C ALA A 151 -38.38 -26.40 -1.30
N ASP A 152 -38.42 -25.79 -0.12
CA ASP A 152 -39.65 -25.32 0.52
C ASP A 152 -40.28 -24.13 -0.22
N ILE A 153 -39.46 -23.16 -0.65
CA ILE A 153 -39.88 -22.01 -1.45
C ILE A 153 -40.48 -22.47 -2.78
N ASN A 154 -39.88 -23.45 -3.45
CA ASN A 154 -40.39 -24.00 -4.70
C ASN A 154 -41.72 -24.77 -4.54
N ARG A 155 -42.00 -25.29 -3.35
CA ARG A 155 -43.26 -25.98 -3.03
C ARG A 155 -44.36 -25.04 -2.49
N SER A 156 -44.00 -23.81 -2.13
CA SER A 156 -44.91 -22.80 -1.61
C SER A 156 -46.06 -22.49 -2.57
N LYS A 157 -47.26 -22.27 -2.02
CA LYS A 157 -48.46 -21.89 -2.80
C LYS A 157 -49.16 -20.65 -2.24
N SER A 158 -48.61 -20.03 -1.20
CA SER A 158 -49.25 -18.90 -0.53
C SER A 158 -48.25 -17.79 -0.18
N LEU A 159 -48.74 -16.55 -0.12
CA LEU A 159 -47.95 -15.40 0.31
C LEU A 159 -47.49 -15.52 1.77
N THR A 160 -48.32 -16.11 2.64
CA THR A 160 -48.01 -16.34 4.06
C THR A 160 -46.83 -17.28 4.25
N ASP A 161 -46.72 -18.34 3.42
CA ASP A 161 -45.55 -19.22 3.44
C ASP A 161 -44.29 -18.44 3.03
N LEU A 162 -44.37 -17.61 1.99
CA LEU A 162 -43.26 -16.77 1.54
C LEU A 162 -42.83 -15.75 2.61
N ASP A 163 -43.75 -15.16 3.37
CA ASP A 163 -43.44 -14.28 4.51
C ASP A 163 -42.63 -15.00 5.60
N ARG A 164 -43.03 -16.22 5.95
CA ARG A 164 -42.31 -17.03 6.92
C ARG A 164 -40.89 -17.35 6.45
N PHE A 165 -40.76 -17.76 5.19
CA PHE A 165 -39.46 -18.08 4.59
C PHE A 165 -38.56 -16.84 4.49
N ALA A 166 -39.11 -15.65 4.21
CA ALA A 166 -38.34 -14.41 4.19
C ALA A 166 -37.69 -14.10 5.56
N TYR A 167 -38.39 -14.39 6.65
CA TYR A 167 -37.83 -14.27 8.00
C TYR A 167 -36.69 -15.28 8.24
N GLN A 168 -36.83 -16.50 7.74
CA GLN A 168 -35.79 -17.53 7.83
C GLN A 168 -34.55 -17.20 6.99
N ILE A 169 -34.72 -16.68 5.77
CA ILE A 169 -33.62 -16.16 4.94
C ILE A 169 -32.88 -15.04 5.68
N THR A 170 -33.62 -14.13 6.33
CA THR A 170 -33.02 -13.06 7.14
C THR A 170 -32.19 -13.62 8.30
N GLY A 171 -32.68 -14.66 8.98
CA GLY A 171 -31.95 -15.38 10.03
C GLY A 171 -30.65 -16.01 9.50
N LEU A 172 -30.74 -16.73 8.38
CA LEU A 172 -29.58 -17.36 7.74
C LEU A 172 -28.54 -16.34 7.28
N ASN A 173 -28.98 -15.19 6.74
CA ASN A 173 -28.08 -14.11 6.39
C ASN A 173 -27.33 -13.56 7.62
N ARG A 174 -28.00 -13.46 8.78
CA ARG A 174 -27.36 -13.08 10.04
C ARG A 174 -26.32 -14.12 10.47
N ASP A 175 -26.63 -15.40 10.33
CA ASP A 175 -25.69 -16.50 10.64
C ASP A 175 -24.43 -16.38 9.76
N VAL A 176 -24.59 -16.22 8.45
CA VAL A 176 -23.45 -16.04 7.52
C VAL A 176 -22.61 -14.81 7.90
N VAL A 177 -23.24 -13.66 8.21
CA VAL A 177 -22.52 -12.46 8.67
C VAL A 177 -21.76 -12.71 9.98
N ASN A 178 -22.32 -13.48 10.91
CA ASN A 178 -21.66 -13.80 12.17
C ASN A 178 -20.44 -14.70 11.95
N VAL A 179 -20.54 -15.68 11.04
CA VAL A 179 -19.42 -16.54 10.64
C VAL A 179 -18.32 -15.71 9.97
N GLU A 180 -18.67 -14.85 9.01
CA GLU A 180 -17.73 -13.93 8.35
C GLU A 180 -16.99 -13.07 9.39
N LYS A 181 -17.71 -12.49 10.36
CA LYS A 181 -17.10 -11.71 11.45
C LYS A 181 -16.21 -12.55 12.36
N SER A 182 -16.60 -13.78 12.67
CA SER A 182 -15.80 -14.67 13.51
C SER A 182 -14.48 -15.03 12.83
N ILE A 183 -14.52 -15.38 11.55
CA ILE A 183 -13.30 -15.66 10.77
C ILE A 183 -12.46 -14.39 10.64
N GLN A 184 -13.07 -13.24 10.33
CA GLN A 184 -12.35 -11.97 10.25
C GLN A 184 -11.62 -11.65 11.55
N GLY A 185 -12.29 -11.75 12.70
CA GLY A 185 -11.66 -11.50 14.00
C GLY A 185 -10.53 -12.47 14.34
N ARG A 186 -10.59 -13.72 13.84
CA ARG A 186 -9.53 -14.72 14.03
C ARG A 186 -8.32 -14.49 13.12
N ILE A 187 -8.47 -13.82 11.98
CA ILE A 187 -7.38 -13.56 11.04
C ILE A 187 -6.79 -12.14 11.15
N GLU A 188 -7.45 -11.22 11.85
CA GLU A 188 -7.09 -9.80 11.89
C GLU A 188 -5.66 -9.54 12.37
N GLU A 189 -5.22 -10.23 13.43
CA GLU A 189 -3.84 -10.09 13.93
C GLU A 189 -2.80 -10.49 12.87
N PHE A 190 -3.03 -11.60 12.18
CA PHE A 190 -2.15 -12.09 11.11
C PHE A 190 -2.16 -11.15 9.91
N GLN A 191 -3.31 -10.55 9.58
CA GLN A 191 -3.38 -9.50 8.55
C GLN A 191 -2.53 -8.30 8.94
N ASN A 192 -2.59 -7.85 10.18
CA ASN A 192 -1.79 -6.72 10.66
C ASN A 192 -0.29 -7.05 10.61
N GLN A 193 0.12 -8.23 11.09
CA GLN A 193 1.51 -8.68 11.00
C GLN A 193 1.99 -8.80 9.55
N TYR A 194 1.17 -9.38 8.66
CA TYR A 194 1.45 -9.43 7.23
C TYR A 194 1.63 -8.05 6.62
N GLN A 195 0.74 -7.08 6.92
CA GLN A 195 0.84 -5.73 6.36
C GLN A 195 2.12 -5.01 6.80
N LEU A 196 2.57 -5.21 8.04
CA LEU A 196 3.85 -4.67 8.51
C LEU A 196 5.02 -5.21 7.67
N ILE A 197 5.11 -6.54 7.51
CA ILE A 197 6.15 -7.18 6.70
C ILE A 197 6.06 -6.74 5.23
N ASN A 198 4.85 -6.68 4.68
CA ASN A 198 4.59 -6.29 3.30
C ASN A 198 5.05 -4.87 2.99
N ASN A 199 4.84 -3.93 3.91
CA ASN A 199 5.27 -2.53 3.73
C ASN A 199 6.79 -2.39 3.74
N GLU A 200 7.48 -3.08 4.66
CA GLU A 200 8.94 -3.09 4.70
C GLU A 200 9.52 -3.79 3.47
N LEU A 201 8.95 -4.94 3.06
CA LEU A 201 9.33 -5.62 1.82
C LEU A 201 9.17 -4.73 0.59
N LYS A 202 8.06 -4.01 0.48
CA LYS A 202 7.83 -3.09 -0.64
C LYS A 202 8.92 -2.00 -0.70
N THR A 203 9.32 -1.48 0.46
CA THR A 203 10.41 -0.49 0.55
C THR A 203 11.74 -1.06 0.06
N ALA A 204 12.06 -2.29 0.46
CA ALA A 204 13.25 -3.01 0.01
C ALA A 204 13.21 -3.31 -1.50
N GLU A 205 12.07 -3.78 -2.02
CA GLU A 205 11.85 -4.06 -3.44
C GLU A 205 11.98 -2.80 -4.30
N GLU A 206 11.40 -1.67 -3.86
CA GLU A 206 11.54 -0.37 -4.51
C GLU A 206 13.00 0.11 -4.49
N THR A 207 13.70 -0.05 -3.36
CA THR A 207 15.12 0.29 -3.24
C THR A 207 15.96 -0.50 -4.25
N VAL A 208 15.80 -1.82 -4.30
CA VAL A 208 16.48 -2.69 -5.28
C VAL A 208 16.17 -2.27 -6.71
N SER A 209 14.89 -2.01 -7.00
CA SER A 209 14.44 -1.57 -8.33
C SER A 209 15.07 -0.24 -8.75
N PHE A 210 15.18 0.73 -7.83
CA PHE A 210 15.86 1.98 -8.12
C PHE A 210 17.34 1.77 -8.39
N LEU A 211 18.01 0.90 -7.65
CA LEU A 211 19.45 0.70 -7.77
C LEU A 211 19.88 -0.22 -8.93
N ALA A 212 18.95 -0.92 -9.59
CA ALA A 212 19.26 -1.80 -10.71
C ALA A 212 20.02 -1.11 -11.87
N ASN A 213 19.87 0.21 -12.04
CA ASN A 213 20.55 1.01 -13.06
C ASN A 213 21.29 2.21 -12.46
N THR A 214 21.84 2.05 -11.25
CA THR A 214 22.61 3.10 -10.58
C THR A 214 23.96 3.36 -11.25
N SER A 215 24.41 4.61 -11.18
CA SER A 215 25.77 5.07 -11.51
C SER A 215 26.70 5.10 -10.30
N ILE A 216 26.20 4.73 -9.11
CA ILE A 216 26.98 4.71 -7.86
C ILE A 216 28.18 3.77 -7.97
N ASN A 217 29.36 4.31 -7.71
CA ASN A 217 30.57 3.52 -7.51
C ASN A 217 30.64 3.04 -6.06
N TRP A 218 30.19 1.80 -5.82
CA TRP A 218 30.12 1.19 -4.49
C TRP A 218 31.51 1.00 -3.87
N LYS A 219 31.68 1.47 -2.64
CA LYS A 219 32.88 1.19 -1.86
C LYS A 219 32.86 -0.28 -1.38
N LYS A 220 34.04 -0.80 -1.03
CA LYS A 220 34.13 -2.10 -0.36
C LYS A 220 33.30 -2.05 0.93
N SER A 221 32.46 -3.08 1.16
CA SER A 221 31.59 -3.17 2.34
C SER A 221 30.51 -2.07 2.42
N GLU A 222 30.26 -1.36 1.32
CA GLU A 222 29.11 -0.48 1.19
C GLU A 222 27.91 -1.26 0.69
N HIS A 223 26.78 -1.07 1.38
CA HIS A 223 25.53 -1.75 1.10
C HIS A 223 24.38 -0.73 1.08
N PRO A 224 23.45 -0.85 0.12
CA PRO A 224 22.27 0.01 0.10
C PRO A 224 21.36 -0.29 1.28
N VAL A 225 20.82 0.77 1.87
CA VAL A 225 19.84 0.69 2.96
C VAL A 225 18.48 1.17 2.49
N LEU A 226 18.42 2.32 1.80
CA LEU A 226 17.20 2.89 1.25
C LEU A 226 17.52 3.64 -0.05
N ALA A 227 16.63 3.55 -1.03
CA ALA A 227 16.62 4.46 -2.17
C ALA A 227 15.20 4.96 -2.42
N VAL A 228 15.04 6.26 -2.64
CA VAL A 228 13.75 6.92 -2.84
C VAL A 228 13.84 7.95 -3.96
N LYS A 229 12.76 8.11 -4.72
CA LYS A 229 12.66 9.17 -5.73
C LYS A 229 12.36 10.49 -5.04
N THR A 230 13.12 11.51 -5.38
CA THR A 230 12.97 12.85 -4.78
C THR A 230 13.24 13.93 -5.82
N HIS A 231 12.93 15.17 -5.46
CA HIS A 231 13.23 16.36 -6.26
C HIS A 231 14.06 17.33 -5.42
N ASP A 232 15.32 17.55 -5.81
CA ASP A 232 16.16 18.59 -5.24
C ASP A 232 15.63 19.96 -5.68
N LEU A 233 15.13 20.72 -4.71
CA LEU A 233 14.49 22.00 -4.94
C LEU A 233 15.48 23.16 -5.03
N THR A 234 16.71 22.97 -4.57
CA THR A 234 17.75 24.00 -4.68
C THR A 234 18.21 24.10 -6.12
N ASN A 235 18.40 22.96 -6.78
CA ASN A 235 18.89 22.89 -8.16
C ASN A 235 17.78 22.62 -9.20
N ASP A 236 16.54 22.36 -8.75
CA ASP A 236 15.40 21.96 -9.58
C ASP A 236 15.65 20.66 -10.36
N ILE A 237 16.17 19.63 -9.67
CA ILE A 237 16.61 18.37 -10.27
C ILE A 237 15.82 17.18 -9.72
N HIS A 238 15.25 16.37 -10.60
CA HIS A 238 14.67 15.07 -10.22
C HIS A 238 15.75 14.00 -10.11
N GLY A 239 15.68 13.20 -9.05
CA GLY A 239 16.72 12.23 -8.76
C GLY A 239 16.28 11.08 -7.88
N ILE A 240 17.28 10.30 -7.48
CA ILE A 240 17.16 9.22 -6.51
C ILE A 240 18.10 9.55 -5.36
N LEU A 241 17.52 9.77 -4.18
CA LEU A 241 18.25 9.86 -2.93
C LEU A 241 18.52 8.44 -2.43
N THR A 242 19.78 8.11 -2.18
CA THR A 242 20.21 6.80 -1.67
C THR A 242 20.91 6.97 -0.33
N LEU A 243 20.46 6.21 0.66
CA LEU A 243 21.16 6.00 1.92
C LEU A 243 21.85 4.64 1.88
N THR A 244 23.14 4.62 2.18
CA THR A 244 23.94 3.41 2.39
C THR A 244 24.36 3.34 3.85
N ASN A 245 24.94 2.22 4.28
CA ASN A 245 25.57 2.13 5.61
C ASN A 245 26.74 3.13 5.80
N LEU A 246 27.25 3.74 4.72
CA LEU A 246 28.39 4.66 4.79
C LEU A 246 28.06 6.09 4.34
N ARG A 247 27.08 6.30 3.47
CA ARG A 247 26.93 7.56 2.75
C ARG A 247 25.49 7.92 2.45
N ILE A 248 25.27 9.22 2.26
CA ILE A 248 24.14 9.79 1.55
C ILE A 248 24.59 10.16 0.14
N LEU A 249 23.83 9.71 -0.86
CA LEU A 249 24.08 10.01 -2.26
C LEU A 249 22.82 10.54 -2.94
N PHE A 250 22.99 11.43 -3.91
CA PHE A 250 21.91 11.87 -4.78
C PHE A 250 22.31 11.67 -6.23
N GLU A 251 21.56 10.83 -6.95
CA GLU A 251 21.71 10.62 -8.38
C GLU A 251 20.68 11.46 -9.14
N GLU A 252 21.15 12.39 -9.98
CA GLU A 252 20.30 13.06 -10.95
C GLU A 252 19.83 12.08 -12.03
N VAL A 253 18.55 12.12 -12.39
CA VAL A 253 17.95 11.26 -13.43
C VAL A 253 17.53 12.12 -14.63
N LYS A 254 18.27 12.01 -15.75
CA LYS A 254 18.00 12.73 -17.00
C LYS A 254 17.36 11.83 -18.05
N GLU A 255 16.34 12.32 -18.74
CA GLU A 255 15.84 11.71 -19.98
C GLU A 255 16.50 12.37 -21.20
N VAL A 256 17.37 11.63 -21.90
CA VAL A 256 18.06 12.08 -23.10
C VAL A 256 17.36 11.51 -24.33
N VAL A 257 16.95 12.35 -25.27
CA VAL A 257 16.34 11.91 -26.54
C VAL A 257 17.46 11.40 -27.47
N ILE A 258 17.49 10.09 -27.75
CA ILE A 258 18.48 9.46 -28.64
C ILE A 258 18.11 9.71 -30.10
N ARG A 259 16.82 9.63 -30.45
CA ARG A 259 16.34 9.75 -31.83
C ARG A 259 15.09 10.61 -31.91
N LYS A 260 15.07 11.55 -32.86
CA LYS A 260 13.90 12.35 -33.22
C LYS A 260 13.49 12.01 -34.65
N ASN A 261 12.19 11.89 -34.91
CA ASN A 261 11.65 11.79 -36.26
C ASN A 261 10.57 12.85 -36.47
N PHE A 262 10.76 13.70 -37.48
CA PHE A 262 9.78 14.65 -38.03
C PHE A 262 8.97 15.55 -37.06
N LEU A 263 9.45 15.77 -35.82
CA LEU A 263 8.94 16.60 -34.69
C LEU A 263 8.64 15.83 -33.39
N PHE A 264 8.77 14.50 -33.36
CA PHE A 264 8.54 13.69 -32.16
C PHE A 264 9.79 12.89 -31.73
N ALA A 265 10.06 12.84 -30.42
CA ALA A 265 11.07 11.97 -29.84
C ALA A 265 10.64 10.52 -30.02
N THR A 266 11.43 9.74 -30.77
CA THR A 266 11.14 8.34 -31.11
C THR A 266 11.81 7.38 -30.14
N GLU A 267 12.92 7.80 -29.52
CA GLU A 267 13.68 6.99 -28.59
C GLU A 267 14.31 7.87 -27.51
N LYS A 268 14.14 7.47 -26.24
CA LYS A 268 14.67 8.16 -25.05
C LYS A 268 15.55 7.18 -24.26
N LYS A 269 16.68 7.65 -23.75
CA LYS A 269 17.54 6.95 -22.80
C LYS A 269 17.49 7.68 -21.46
N THR A 270 17.35 6.94 -20.38
CA THR A 270 17.57 7.48 -19.04
C THR A 270 19.06 7.39 -18.70
N THR A 271 19.67 8.51 -18.33
CA THR A 271 21.04 8.59 -17.84
C THR A 271 21.03 9.04 -16.38
N ARG A 272 21.98 8.53 -15.58
CA ARG A 272 22.13 8.88 -14.17
C ARG A 272 23.53 9.35 -13.86
N GLU A 273 23.64 10.28 -12.93
CA GLU A 273 24.90 10.86 -12.48
C GLU A 273 24.80 11.20 -10.99
N VAL A 274 25.78 10.75 -10.20
CA VAL A 274 25.90 11.11 -8.78
C VAL A 274 26.35 12.57 -8.69
N ILE A 275 25.50 13.45 -8.15
CA ILE A 275 25.79 14.88 -7.96
C ILE A 275 26.02 15.26 -6.49
N LEU A 276 25.66 14.39 -5.56
CA LEU A 276 25.98 14.50 -4.14
C LEU A 276 26.52 13.15 -3.65
N ASP A 277 27.64 13.20 -2.92
CA ASP A 277 28.32 12.05 -2.33
C ASP A 277 28.95 12.51 -1.01
N GLN A 278 28.30 12.22 0.12
CA GLN A 278 28.77 12.62 1.44
C GLN A 278 28.74 11.44 2.42
N PRO A 279 29.69 11.35 3.38
CA PRO A 279 29.59 10.41 4.50
C PRO A 279 28.25 10.53 5.21
N ILE A 280 27.68 9.45 5.71
CA ILE A 280 26.37 9.49 6.36
C ILE A 280 26.38 10.36 7.62
N GLY A 281 27.50 10.34 8.38
CA GLY A 281 27.70 11.19 9.55
C GLY A 281 27.99 12.67 9.23
N ALA A 282 28.03 13.04 7.95
CA ALA A 282 28.13 14.44 7.53
C ALA A 282 26.82 15.20 7.72
N ILE A 283 25.69 14.48 7.82
CA ILE A 283 24.39 15.05 8.12
C ILE A 283 24.38 15.44 9.61
N ASP A 284 24.12 16.71 9.88
CA ASP A 284 23.94 17.22 11.24
C ASP A 284 22.50 16.99 11.69
N GLU A 285 21.54 17.34 10.83
CA GLU A 285 20.10 17.25 11.12
C GLU A 285 19.28 16.96 9.86
N ILE A 286 18.18 16.23 10.03
CA ILE A 286 17.13 16.08 9.02
C ILE A 286 15.83 16.66 9.57
N GLU A 287 15.38 17.78 9.01
CA GLU A 287 14.14 18.44 9.42
C GLU A 287 13.03 18.21 8.40
N LYS A 288 11.82 17.94 8.88
CA LYS A 288 10.61 18.03 8.06
C LYS A 288 10.17 19.48 7.97
N GLY A 289 9.85 19.94 6.77
CA GLY A 289 9.31 21.27 6.59
C GLY A 289 8.41 21.40 5.39
N ARG A 290 7.89 22.62 5.18
CA ARG A 290 7.15 22.94 3.97
C ARG A 290 8.11 23.34 2.89
N VAL A 291 8.06 22.63 1.78
CA VAL A 291 8.90 22.88 0.63
C VAL A 291 8.04 23.39 -0.55
N GLY A 292 8.43 24.53 -1.13
CA GLY A 292 7.75 25.14 -2.28
C GLY A 292 6.46 25.94 -1.98
N PHE A 293 5.97 26.65 -3.02
CA PHE A 293 4.79 27.54 -2.95
C PHE A 293 3.45 26.78 -2.87
N PHE A 294 3.44 25.50 -3.26
CA PHE A 294 2.25 24.64 -3.30
C PHE A 294 2.33 23.47 -2.32
N LYS A 295 2.36 23.74 -1.01
CA LYS A 295 2.02 22.78 0.07
C LYS A 295 2.69 21.39 0.02
N GLY A 296 3.89 21.24 -0.54
CA GLY A 296 4.68 20.01 -0.43
C GLY A 296 5.26 19.87 0.98
N ALA A 297 5.15 18.68 1.58
CA ALA A 297 5.99 18.31 2.71
C ALA A 297 7.31 17.78 2.13
N GLY A 298 8.43 18.10 2.77
CA GLY A 298 9.73 17.63 2.32
C GLY A 298 10.77 17.69 3.42
N LEU A 299 12.00 17.33 3.06
CA LEU A 299 13.12 17.22 3.99
C LEU A 299 14.21 18.25 3.70
N PHE A 300 14.77 18.76 4.79
CA PHE A 300 15.95 19.61 4.80
C PHE A 300 17.08 18.81 5.46
N PHE A 301 18.08 18.43 4.69
CA PHE A 301 19.30 17.79 5.18
C PHE A 301 20.34 18.88 5.43
N LYS A 302 20.57 19.22 6.69
CA LYS A 302 21.62 20.16 7.07
C LYS A 302 22.92 19.40 7.24
N PHE A 303 23.99 19.91 6.65
CA PHE A 303 25.31 19.28 6.75
C PHE A 303 26.19 19.99 7.78
N LYS A 304 27.10 19.24 8.38
CA LYS A 304 28.14 19.80 9.25
C LYS A 304 29.00 20.78 8.46
N THR A 305 29.37 21.91 9.07
CA THR A 305 30.14 23.00 8.44
C THR A 305 31.44 22.54 7.78
N GLN A 306 32.10 21.53 8.34
CA GLN A 306 33.34 20.94 7.80
C GLN A 306 33.19 20.28 6.42
N THR A 307 31.96 20.04 5.96
CA THR A 307 31.68 19.49 4.62
C THR A 307 31.75 20.57 3.53
N GLY A 308 31.63 21.85 3.89
CA GLY A 308 31.49 22.96 2.94
C GLY A 308 30.14 22.99 2.21
N LEU A 309 29.18 22.14 2.62
CA LEU A 309 27.80 22.16 2.14
C LEU A 309 26.90 22.72 3.24
N ASP A 310 25.95 23.55 2.86
CA ASP A 310 24.98 24.09 3.82
C ASP A 310 23.81 23.11 3.99
N GLU A 311 23.06 22.87 2.90
CA GLU A 311 21.79 22.17 2.98
C GLU A 311 21.37 21.53 1.64
N LEU A 312 20.77 20.34 1.71
CA LEU A 312 20.03 19.74 0.60
C LEU A 312 18.52 19.78 0.92
N LYS A 313 17.73 20.34 0.01
CA LYS A 313 16.26 20.46 0.13
C LYS A 313 15.60 19.51 -0.86
N VAL A 314 14.85 18.54 -0.36
CA VAL A 314 14.15 17.59 -1.22
C VAL A 314 12.64 17.61 -1.00
N ASP A 315 11.90 17.65 -2.10
CA ASP A 315 10.47 17.31 -2.11
C ASP A 315 10.34 15.78 -2.18
N THR A 316 9.56 15.23 -1.25
CA THR A 316 9.29 13.80 -1.14
C THR A 316 7.82 13.58 -0.80
N SER A 317 7.29 12.36 -0.91
CA SER A 317 5.95 12.11 -0.37
C SER A 317 6.00 12.07 1.15
N SER A 318 4.90 12.43 1.84
CA SER A 318 4.88 12.43 3.31
C SER A 318 5.22 11.07 3.94
N ASN A 319 4.94 9.96 3.23
CA ASN A 319 5.30 8.61 3.66
C ASN A 319 6.81 8.33 3.51
N ASP A 320 7.45 8.96 2.51
CA ASP A 320 8.88 8.83 2.29
C ASP A 320 9.67 9.64 3.33
N ASP A 321 9.17 10.81 3.77
CA ASP A 321 9.80 11.60 4.85
C ASP A 321 10.05 10.77 6.12
N ASP A 322 9.01 10.08 6.61
CA ASP A 322 9.08 9.21 7.79
C ASP A 322 10.02 8.02 7.56
N THR A 323 9.98 7.46 6.35
CA THR A 323 10.81 6.31 5.98
C THR A 323 12.29 6.69 5.94
N ILE A 324 12.63 7.81 5.30
CA ILE A 324 14.00 8.33 5.22
C ILE A 324 14.57 8.59 6.62
N ILE A 325 13.82 9.27 7.49
CA ILE A 325 14.28 9.56 8.86
C ILE A 325 14.47 8.27 9.65
N ARG A 326 13.54 7.30 9.53
CA ARG A 326 13.65 5.99 10.18
C ARG A 326 14.93 5.26 9.75
N PHE A 327 15.20 5.18 8.44
CA PHE A 327 16.38 4.50 7.92
C PHE A 327 17.68 5.25 8.20
N TYR A 328 17.67 6.59 8.20
CA TYR A 328 18.82 7.37 8.64
C TYR A 328 19.17 7.07 10.11
N ASN A 329 18.17 7.04 10.99
CA ASN A 329 18.39 6.69 12.39
C ASN A 329 18.90 5.25 12.55
N TYR A 330 18.31 4.30 11.83
CA TYR A 330 18.77 2.91 11.77
C TYR A 330 20.26 2.80 11.36
N ILE A 331 20.71 3.64 10.43
CA ILE A 331 22.14 3.73 10.09
C ILE A 331 22.91 4.38 11.23
N ILE A 332 22.56 5.57 11.69
CA ILE A 332 23.39 6.32 12.65
C ILE A 332 23.53 5.60 14.00
N THR A 333 22.52 4.87 14.46
CA THR A 333 22.53 4.09 15.72
C THR A 333 23.37 2.81 15.64
N GLY A 334 23.84 2.43 14.45
CA GLY A 334 24.65 1.23 14.26
C GLY A 334 23.85 -0.05 14.02
N GLU A 335 22.53 0.04 13.85
CA GLU A 335 21.67 -1.13 13.62
C GLU A 335 21.92 -1.75 12.24
N ALA A 336 22.13 -0.92 11.22
CA ALA A 336 22.49 -1.36 9.88
C ALA A 336 23.74 -2.27 9.85
N GLU A 337 24.77 -1.92 10.63
CA GLU A 337 26.02 -2.67 10.68
C GLU A 337 25.92 -3.95 11.49
N LYS A 338 25.10 -3.98 12.56
CA LYS A 338 24.85 -5.19 13.36
C LYS A 338 24.23 -6.32 12.55
N GLU A 339 23.49 -5.96 11.50
CA GLU A 339 22.90 -6.95 10.60
C GLU A 339 23.89 -7.50 9.58
N LEU A 340 25.03 -6.86 9.35
CA LEU A 340 26.07 -7.42 8.49
C LEU A 340 26.78 -8.54 9.27
N ASP A 341 27.08 -9.67 8.59
CA ASP A 341 27.73 -10.81 9.25
C ASP A 341 29.03 -10.37 9.95
N PRO A 342 29.37 -10.97 11.12
CA PRO A 342 30.52 -10.57 11.96
C PRO A 342 31.89 -10.78 11.29
N ILE A 343 31.95 -11.20 10.02
CA ILE A 343 33.19 -11.33 9.23
C ILE A 343 33.73 -9.93 8.83
N GLN A 344 32.94 -8.85 8.97
CA GLN A 344 33.44 -7.48 8.81
C GLN A 344 33.78 -6.89 10.17
N ASP A 345 34.88 -7.39 10.74
CA ASP A 345 35.48 -6.88 11.96
C ASP A 345 35.75 -5.37 11.90
N THR A 346 35.06 -4.66 12.79
CA THR A 346 35.58 -3.60 13.67
C THR A 346 36.64 -2.65 13.09
N ILE A 347 36.19 -1.64 12.34
CA ILE A 347 36.90 -0.34 12.39
C ILE A 347 36.60 0.24 13.77
N THR A 348 37.52 -0.04 14.70
CA THR A 348 37.52 0.51 16.04
C THR A 348 37.74 2.02 15.92
N GLN A 349 36.67 2.82 16.02
CA GLN A 349 36.64 4.28 15.84
C GLN A 349 37.49 5.10 16.84
N ASN A 350 38.36 4.50 17.65
CA ASN A 350 39.02 5.19 18.77
C ASN A 350 40.55 5.12 18.77
N ALA A 351 41.18 4.60 17.71
CA ALA A 351 42.63 4.73 17.58
C ALA A 351 42.97 6.13 17.01
N PRO A 352 43.88 6.90 17.64
CA PRO A 352 44.41 8.12 17.05
C PRO A 352 44.94 7.82 15.64
N VAL A 353 44.38 8.49 14.63
CA VAL A 353 44.83 8.32 13.24
C VAL A 353 46.05 9.20 13.03
N GLU A 354 47.23 8.60 12.86
CA GLU A 354 48.44 9.31 12.49
C GLU A 354 48.66 9.23 10.97
N CYS A 355 49.17 10.32 10.39
CA CYS A 355 49.53 10.32 8.98
C CYS A 355 50.74 9.40 8.72
N PRO A 356 50.65 8.39 7.84
CA PRO A 356 51.77 7.48 7.58
C PRO A 356 52.95 8.17 6.88
N HIS A 357 52.75 9.35 6.31
CA HIS A 357 53.79 10.09 5.59
C HIS A 357 54.54 11.09 6.48
N CYS A 358 53.85 11.82 7.37
CA CYS A 358 54.48 12.87 8.18
C CYS A 358 54.32 12.68 9.69
N SER A 359 53.71 11.58 10.12
CA SER A 359 53.43 11.23 11.53
C SER A 359 52.62 12.28 12.30
N ALA A 360 52.01 13.24 11.62
CA ALA A 360 51.17 14.24 12.27
C ALA A 360 49.85 13.59 12.70
N PRO A 361 49.36 13.87 13.93
CA PRO A 361 48.09 13.37 14.38
C PRO A 361 46.95 14.01 13.58
N TYR A 362 45.93 13.22 13.26
CA TYR A 362 44.67 13.74 12.74
C TYR A 362 43.84 14.28 13.91
N SER A 363 43.55 15.58 13.89
CA SER A 363 42.88 16.30 14.99
C SER A 363 41.40 16.61 14.72
N GLU A 364 40.90 16.31 13.52
CA GLU A 364 39.50 16.56 13.16
C GLU A 364 38.62 15.35 13.47
N GLU A 365 37.30 15.58 13.57
CA GLU A 365 36.32 14.52 13.78
C GLU A 365 36.24 13.60 12.55
N ILE A 366 36.42 12.29 12.74
CA ILE A 366 36.17 11.30 11.69
C ILE A 366 34.68 11.04 11.61
N LEU A 367 34.06 11.39 10.49
CA LEU A 367 32.64 11.23 10.29
C LEU A 367 32.25 9.77 10.11
N LYS A 368 31.08 9.37 10.63
CA LYS A 368 30.53 8.03 10.37
C LYS A 368 30.41 7.80 8.86
N GLY A 369 30.95 6.67 8.40
CA GLY A 369 30.98 6.28 6.98
C GLY A 369 32.13 6.89 6.16
N GLN A 370 32.99 7.69 6.78
CA GLN A 370 34.23 8.16 6.16
C GLN A 370 35.26 7.03 6.09
N THR A 371 35.74 6.74 4.88
CA THR A 371 36.71 5.66 4.60
C THR A 371 38.14 6.17 4.42
N SER A 372 38.31 7.50 4.40
CA SER A 372 39.62 8.14 4.27
C SER A 372 39.56 9.60 4.72
N VAL A 373 40.67 10.09 5.25
CA VAL A 373 40.87 11.51 5.62
C VAL A 373 42.09 12.07 4.90
N LYS A 374 42.12 13.39 4.68
CA LYS A 374 43.29 14.07 4.10
C LYS A 374 44.09 14.72 5.22
N CYS A 375 45.38 14.43 5.31
CA CYS A 375 46.26 15.07 6.28
C CYS A 375 46.39 16.58 5.97
N ILE A 376 46.04 17.44 6.93
CA ILE A 376 46.14 18.90 6.77
C ILE A 376 47.58 19.41 6.60
N TYR A 377 48.57 18.65 7.08
CA TYR A 377 49.97 19.06 7.07
C TYR A 377 50.69 18.74 5.76
N CYS A 378 50.49 17.54 5.21
CA CYS A 378 51.19 17.09 4.00
C CYS A 378 50.29 16.72 2.83
N GLY A 379 48.96 16.75 3.01
CA GLY A 379 47.99 16.43 1.98
C GLY A 379 47.82 14.93 1.67
N THR A 380 48.56 14.05 2.34
CA THR A 380 48.45 12.58 2.17
C THR A 380 47.05 12.10 2.55
N VAL A 381 46.46 11.24 1.71
CA VAL A 381 45.18 10.58 2.00
C VAL A 381 45.44 9.34 2.85
N ILE A 382 44.89 9.36 4.06
CA ILE A 382 44.98 8.27 5.04
C ILE A 382 43.72 7.43 4.88
N LYS A 383 43.87 6.12 4.68
CA LYS A 383 42.74 5.17 4.70
C LYS A 383 42.43 4.77 6.14
N ILE A 384 41.16 4.71 6.48
CA ILE A 384 40.66 4.35 7.82
C ILE A 384 40.10 2.94 7.80
#